data_AF-A0A2J8QV16-F1
#
_entry.id   AF-A0A2J8QV16-F1
#
_cell.length_a   1.000
_cell.length_b   1.000
_cell.length_c   1.000
_cell.angle_alpha   90.00
_cell.angle_beta   90.00
_cell.angle_gamma   90.00
#
_symmetry.space_group_name_H-M   'P 1'
#
loop_
_entity.id
_entity.type
_entity.pdbx_description
1 polymer ?
#
loop_
_entity_poly.entity_id
_entity_poly.type
_entity_poly.pdbx_seq_one_letter_code
_entity_poly.pdbx_strand_id
1 'polypeptide(L)'
;MASSNTVLMRLVASAYSIAQKAGMIVRRVIAEGDLGIVEKTCATDLQTKADRLAQMSICSSLARKFPKLTIIGEELVVWVDPLDGTKEYTEGLLDNVTVLIGIAYEGKAIAGVINQPYYNYEAGPDAVLGRTIWGVLGLGAFGFQLKEVPAGKHIITTTRSHSNKLVTDC
;
A
#
# COMPACT_ATOMS: atom_id res chain seq x y z
N MET A 1 9.27 -26.71 -9.33
CA MET A 1 9.58 -26.03 -8.04
C MET A 1 10.57 -24.87 -8.19
N ALA A 2 11.75 -25.04 -8.82
CA ALA A 2 12.73 -23.93 -8.98
C ALA A 2 12.24 -22.73 -9.82
N SER A 3 11.38 -22.94 -10.84
CA SER A 3 10.87 -21.86 -11.68
C SER A 3 9.85 -20.96 -10.95
N SER A 4 9.05 -21.52 -10.03
CA SER A 4 8.02 -20.78 -9.29
C SER A 4 8.64 -19.78 -8.29
N ASN A 5 9.65 -20.22 -7.52
CA ASN A 5 10.38 -19.34 -6.60
C ASN A 5 11.06 -18.17 -7.33
N THR A 6 11.58 -18.41 -8.53
CA THR A 6 12.20 -17.36 -9.35
C THR A 6 11.18 -16.33 -9.84
N VAL A 7 9.95 -16.76 -10.16
CA VAL A 7 8.87 -15.85 -10.55
C VAL A 7 8.41 -14.98 -9.37
N LEU A 8 8.19 -15.58 -8.20
CA LEU A 8 7.78 -14.85 -7.00
C LEU A 8 8.79 -13.75 -6.64
N MET A 9 10.08 -14.08 -6.59
CA MET A 9 11.11 -13.09 -6.22
C MET A 9 11.24 -11.97 -7.26
N ARG A 10 11.12 -12.28 -8.56
CA ARG A 10 11.09 -11.25 -9.62
C ARG A 10 9.87 -10.34 -9.50
N LEU A 11 8.72 -10.91 -9.15
CA LEU A 11 7.48 -10.17 -8.93
C LEU A 11 7.61 -9.24 -7.72
N VAL A 12 8.07 -9.73 -6.57
CA VAL A 12 8.30 -8.94 -5.36
C VAL A 12 9.28 -7.80 -5.62
N ALA A 13 10.42 -8.09 -6.26
CA ALA A 13 11.41 -7.06 -6.59
C ALA A 13 10.84 -5.99 -7.54
N SER A 14 10.02 -6.39 -8.51
CA SER A 14 9.35 -5.43 -9.40
C SER A 14 8.27 -4.62 -8.67
N ALA A 15 7.48 -5.26 -7.81
CA ALA A 15 6.45 -4.62 -7.00
C ALA A 15 7.07 -3.58 -6.05
N TYR A 16 8.23 -3.86 -5.46
CA TYR A 16 8.98 -2.90 -4.65
C TYR A 16 9.24 -1.58 -5.40
N SER A 17 9.87 -1.64 -6.57
CA SER A 17 10.17 -0.43 -7.37
C SER A 17 8.91 0.25 -7.90
N ILE A 18 7.88 -0.54 -8.24
CA ILE A 18 6.59 -0.02 -8.71
C ILE A 18 5.87 0.73 -7.57
N ALA A 19 5.89 0.21 -6.34
CA ALA A 19 5.31 0.86 -5.17
C ALA A 19 6.04 2.16 -4.82
N GLN A 20 7.37 2.20 -4.95
CA GLN A 20 8.13 3.46 -4.82
C GLN A 20 7.69 4.51 -5.84
N LYS A 21 7.48 4.11 -7.09
CA LYS A 21 6.96 5.00 -8.14
C LYS A 21 5.54 5.48 -7.83
N ALA A 22 4.67 4.60 -7.33
CA ALA A 22 3.34 4.98 -6.89
C ALA A 22 3.40 5.99 -5.74
N GLY A 23 4.28 5.79 -4.75
CA GLY A 23 4.50 6.76 -3.67
C GLY A 23 4.96 8.14 -4.18
N MET A 24 5.79 8.19 -5.23
CA MET A 24 6.14 9.47 -5.88
C MET A 24 4.92 10.14 -6.53
N ILE A 25 4.02 9.37 -7.15
CA ILE A 25 2.78 9.91 -7.74
C ILE A 25 1.88 10.47 -6.65
N VAL A 26 1.69 9.74 -5.53
CA VAL A 26 0.92 10.21 -4.37
C VAL A 26 1.46 11.55 -3.88
N ARG A 27 2.78 11.66 -3.66
CA ARG A 27 3.38 12.93 -3.24
C ARG A 27 3.20 14.06 -4.27
N ARG A 28 3.34 13.75 -5.55
CA ARG A 28 3.21 14.73 -6.63
C ARG A 28 1.81 15.35 -6.66
N VAL A 29 0.76 14.55 -6.45
CA VAL A 29 -0.62 15.04 -6.49
C VAL A 29 -0.91 16.04 -5.37
N ILE A 30 -0.41 15.81 -4.14
CA ILE A 30 -0.48 16.84 -3.07
C ILE A 30 0.29 18.10 -3.45
N ALA A 31 1.50 17.95 -3.99
CA ALA A 31 2.32 19.10 -4.39
C ALA A 31 1.70 19.93 -5.52
N GLU A 32 0.89 19.31 -6.39
CA GLU A 32 0.12 20.00 -7.43
C GLU A 32 -1.09 20.77 -6.87
N GLY A 33 -1.55 20.48 -5.66
CA GLY A 33 -2.63 21.19 -4.96
C GLY A 33 -4.06 20.81 -5.36
N ASP A 34 -4.26 20.16 -6.51
CA ASP A 34 -5.56 19.64 -6.96
C ASP A 34 -5.65 18.12 -6.77
N LEU A 35 -6.37 17.71 -5.72
CA LEU A 35 -6.62 16.31 -5.41
C LEU A 35 -7.63 15.65 -6.36
N GLY A 36 -8.45 16.40 -7.09
CA GLY A 36 -9.48 15.84 -7.98
C GLY A 36 -10.38 14.81 -7.27
N ILE A 37 -10.90 15.19 -6.10
CA ILE A 37 -11.73 14.32 -5.23
C ILE A 37 -13.04 13.98 -5.93
N VAL A 38 -13.40 12.70 -5.89
CA VAL A 38 -14.67 12.16 -6.35
C VAL A 38 -15.29 11.37 -5.21
N GLU A 39 -16.54 11.66 -4.87
CA GLU A 39 -17.33 10.85 -3.95
C GLU A 39 -17.84 9.60 -4.68
N LYS A 40 -17.67 8.43 -4.08
CA LYS A 40 -18.17 7.16 -4.60
C LYS A 40 -19.56 6.89 -4.04
N THR A 41 -19.66 6.26 -2.87
CA THR A 41 -20.96 5.90 -2.27
C THR A 41 -21.42 6.86 -1.18
N CYS A 42 -20.50 7.50 -0.46
CA CYS A 42 -20.81 8.45 0.62
C CYS A 42 -19.63 9.40 0.88
N ALA A 43 -19.82 10.39 1.76
CA ALA A 43 -18.83 11.43 2.08
C ALA A 43 -17.51 10.93 2.72
N THR A 44 -17.47 9.67 3.18
CA THR A 44 -16.24 9.02 3.67
C THR A 44 -15.64 8.04 2.67
N ASP A 45 -16.36 7.71 1.60
CA ASP A 45 -15.94 6.82 0.51
C ASP A 45 -15.47 7.63 -0.69
N LEU A 46 -14.21 8.06 -0.63
CA LEU A 46 -13.62 9.00 -1.59
C LEU A 46 -12.67 8.30 -2.57
N GLN A 47 -12.42 8.95 -3.71
CA GLN A 47 -11.34 8.62 -4.63
C GLN A 47 -10.70 9.91 -5.16
N THR A 48 -9.37 9.99 -5.14
CA THR A 48 -8.62 11.15 -5.65
C THR A 48 -7.92 10.85 -6.98
N LYS A 49 -7.31 11.89 -7.55
CA LYS A 49 -6.38 11.80 -8.68
C LYS A 49 -5.20 10.89 -8.38
N ALA A 50 -4.74 10.84 -7.13
CA ALA A 50 -3.63 9.99 -6.73
C ALA A 50 -4.00 8.50 -6.83
N ASP A 51 -5.19 8.09 -6.37
CA ASP A 51 -5.70 6.72 -6.49
C ASP A 51 -5.68 6.26 -7.95
N ARG A 52 -6.26 7.08 -8.85
CA ARG A 52 -6.40 6.75 -10.27
C ARG A 52 -5.04 6.64 -10.97
N LEU A 53 -4.14 7.59 -10.73
CA LEU A 53 -2.81 7.62 -11.35
C LEU A 53 -1.90 6.51 -10.80
N ALA A 54 -1.95 6.24 -9.50
CA ALA A 54 -1.19 5.18 -8.87
C ALA A 54 -1.67 3.81 -9.38
N GLN A 55 -2.98 3.56 -9.43
CA GLN A 55 -3.55 2.33 -9.98
C GLN A 55 -3.10 2.09 -11.41
N MET A 56 -3.23 3.10 -12.28
CA MET A 56 -2.80 2.99 -13.68
C MET A 56 -1.29 2.69 -13.78
N SER A 57 -0.46 3.40 -13.00
CA SER A 57 0.99 3.16 -12.99
C SER A 57 1.37 1.76 -12.53
N ILE A 58 0.72 1.25 -11.47
CA ILE A 58 0.98 -0.08 -10.91
C ILE A 58 0.53 -1.16 -11.90
N CYS A 59 -0.74 -1.14 -12.29
CA CYS A 59 -1.34 -2.16 -13.15
C CYS A 59 -0.63 -2.23 -14.52
N SER A 60 -0.38 -1.09 -15.18
CA SER A 60 0.33 -1.08 -16.47
C SER A 60 1.79 -1.55 -16.35
N SER A 61 2.46 -1.28 -15.23
CA SER A 61 3.84 -1.73 -15.04
C SER A 61 3.94 -3.23 -14.75
N LEU A 62 3.01 -3.77 -13.95
CA LEU A 62 2.92 -5.20 -13.69
C LEU A 62 2.52 -5.97 -14.96
N ALA A 63 1.48 -5.54 -15.66
CA ALA A 63 1.03 -6.19 -16.90
C ALA A 63 2.12 -6.20 -17.98
N ARG A 64 2.91 -5.12 -18.10
CA ARG A 64 4.04 -5.06 -19.05
C ARG A 64 5.17 -6.03 -18.69
N LYS A 65 5.52 -6.15 -17.41
CA LYS A 65 6.63 -7.01 -16.95
C LYS A 65 6.23 -8.48 -16.82
N PHE A 66 4.96 -8.73 -16.52
CA PHE A 66 4.40 -10.04 -16.27
C PHE A 66 3.09 -10.20 -17.03
N PRO A 67 3.12 -10.27 -18.38
CA PRO A 67 1.90 -10.36 -19.19
C PRO A 67 1.09 -11.65 -18.94
N LYS A 68 1.69 -12.65 -18.29
CA LYS A 68 1.04 -13.91 -17.90
C LYS A 68 0.54 -13.93 -16.46
N LEU A 69 0.63 -12.81 -15.72
CA LEU A 69 0.29 -12.79 -14.28
C LEU A 69 -1.19 -13.08 -14.01
N THR A 70 -2.06 -13.01 -15.02
CA THR A 70 -3.48 -13.43 -14.93
C THR A 70 -3.69 -14.89 -15.37
N ILE A 71 -2.69 -15.56 -15.96
CA ILE A 71 -2.86 -16.79 -16.77
C ILE A 71 -1.83 -17.88 -16.43
N ILE A 72 -1.26 -17.89 -15.23
CA ILE A 72 -0.66 -19.13 -14.69
C ILE A 72 -1.69 -19.69 -13.71
N GLY A 73 -2.79 -20.15 -14.32
CA GLY A 73 -3.99 -20.83 -13.80
C GLY A 73 -4.40 -20.50 -12.38
N GLU A 74 -5.42 -19.64 -12.19
CA GLU A 74 -6.26 -19.42 -10.98
C GLU A 74 -5.59 -19.34 -9.58
N GLU A 75 -4.29 -19.54 -9.46
CA GLU A 75 -3.59 -19.77 -8.21
C GLU A 75 -2.87 -18.48 -7.78
N LEU A 76 -2.19 -17.78 -8.69
CA LEU A 76 -1.46 -16.55 -8.36
C LEU A 76 -2.29 -15.28 -8.63
N VAL A 77 -2.54 -14.49 -7.59
CA VAL A 77 -3.30 -13.23 -7.65
C VAL A 77 -2.47 -12.08 -7.08
N VAL A 78 -2.50 -10.94 -7.75
CA VAL A 78 -1.94 -9.68 -7.21
C VAL A 78 -3.06 -8.72 -6.87
N TRP A 79 -3.13 -8.35 -5.60
CA TRP A 79 -4.03 -7.35 -5.06
C TRP A 79 -3.34 -6.00 -5.02
N VAL A 80 -4.04 -4.95 -5.42
CA VAL A 80 -3.51 -3.58 -5.42
C VAL A 80 -4.49 -2.68 -4.72
N ASP A 81 -4.03 -2.02 -3.65
CA ASP A 81 -4.65 -0.80 -3.15
C ASP A 81 -3.74 0.38 -3.53
N PRO A 82 -4.15 1.21 -4.51
CA PRO A 82 -3.29 2.24 -5.06
C PRO A 82 -3.05 3.41 -4.08
N LEU A 83 -3.95 3.60 -3.12
CA LEU A 83 -3.87 4.60 -2.06
C LEU A 83 -4.85 4.18 -0.94
N ASP A 84 -4.32 3.47 0.05
CA ASP A 84 -5.05 3.16 1.28
C ASP A 84 -4.99 4.38 2.22
N GLY A 85 -6.11 4.65 2.91
CA GLY A 85 -6.28 5.89 3.70
C GLY A 85 -6.68 7.11 2.87
N THR A 86 -7.46 6.95 1.79
CA THR A 86 -7.89 8.05 0.91
C THR A 86 -8.59 9.18 1.67
N LYS A 87 -9.41 8.86 2.67
CA LYS A 87 -10.10 9.88 3.46
C LYS A 87 -9.10 10.74 4.24
N GLU A 88 -8.19 10.10 4.95
CA GLU A 88 -7.11 10.72 5.71
C GLU A 88 -6.16 11.54 4.80
N TYR A 89 -5.89 11.06 3.58
CA TYR A 89 -5.14 11.80 2.57
C TYR A 89 -5.80 13.13 2.20
N THR A 90 -7.13 13.15 2.03
CA THR A 90 -7.88 14.40 1.76
C THR A 90 -7.90 15.35 2.96
N GLU A 91 -7.69 14.85 4.17
CA GLU A 91 -7.63 15.63 5.41
C GLU A 91 -6.20 16.09 5.77
N GLY A 92 -5.20 15.74 4.95
CA GLY A 92 -3.80 16.08 5.22
C GLY A 92 -3.15 15.23 6.32
N LEU A 93 -3.76 14.11 6.72
CA LEU A 93 -3.18 13.12 7.63
C LEU A 93 -2.28 12.16 6.84
N LEU A 94 -1.19 12.70 6.32
CA LEU A 94 -0.46 12.13 5.19
C LEU A 94 0.32 10.85 5.54
N ASP A 95 0.73 10.67 6.80
CA ASP A 95 1.46 9.49 7.27
C ASP A 95 0.59 8.25 7.47
N ASN A 96 -0.74 8.42 7.52
CA ASN A 96 -1.72 7.31 7.50
C ASN A 96 -1.82 6.62 6.14
N VAL A 97 -1.29 7.25 5.09
CA VAL A 97 -1.47 6.80 3.70
C VAL A 97 -0.45 5.73 3.33
N THR A 98 -0.91 4.67 2.68
CA THR A 98 -0.04 3.64 2.12
C THR A 98 -0.42 3.27 0.69
N VAL A 99 0.52 2.66 -0.03
CA VAL A 99 0.27 1.95 -1.28
C VAL A 99 0.52 0.47 -1.02
N LEU A 100 -0.45 -0.37 -1.30
CA LEU A 100 -0.42 -1.80 -0.99
C LEU A 100 -0.36 -2.63 -2.27
N ILE A 101 0.59 -3.56 -2.33
CA ILE A 101 0.64 -4.61 -3.36
C ILE A 101 0.77 -5.96 -2.64
N GLY A 102 -0.31 -6.73 -2.61
CA GLY A 102 -0.38 -8.07 -2.04
C GLY A 102 -0.22 -9.15 -3.10
N ILE A 103 0.50 -10.22 -2.79
CA ILE A 103 0.68 -11.38 -3.69
C ILE A 103 0.15 -12.61 -2.97
N ALA A 104 -0.86 -13.24 -3.57
CA ALA A 104 -1.50 -14.45 -3.07
C ALA A 104 -1.24 -15.61 -4.02
N TYR A 105 -1.06 -16.81 -3.47
CA TYR A 105 -0.98 -18.07 -4.19
C TYR A 105 -1.94 -19.09 -3.54
N GLU A 106 -2.78 -19.75 -4.34
CA GLU A 106 -3.81 -20.70 -3.88
C GLU A 106 -4.69 -20.12 -2.75
N GLY A 107 -5.12 -18.86 -2.92
CA GLY A 107 -5.96 -18.15 -1.94
C GLY A 107 -5.24 -17.71 -0.66
N LYS A 108 -3.93 -17.92 -0.53
CA LYS A 108 -3.14 -17.51 0.64
C LYS A 108 -2.20 -16.36 0.29
N ALA A 109 -2.18 -15.31 1.11
CA ALA A 109 -1.19 -14.24 0.98
C ALA A 109 0.21 -14.79 1.32
N ILE A 110 1.15 -14.69 0.37
CA ILE A 110 2.51 -15.25 0.50
C ILE A 110 3.61 -14.19 0.45
N ALA A 111 3.32 -13.01 -0.10
CA ALA A 111 4.24 -11.88 -0.14
C ALA A 111 3.48 -10.56 -0.23
N GLY A 112 4.15 -9.46 0.11
CA GLY A 112 3.55 -8.13 0.06
C GLY A 112 4.58 -7.01 0.04
N VAL A 113 4.14 -5.87 -0.49
CA VAL A 113 4.88 -4.61 -0.52
C VAL A 113 3.97 -3.50 -0.03
N ILE A 114 4.47 -2.71 0.92
CA ILE A 114 3.80 -1.54 1.48
C ILE A 114 4.73 -0.34 1.26
N ASN A 115 4.32 0.63 0.45
CA ASN A 115 4.99 1.92 0.42
C ASN A 115 4.24 2.89 1.33
N GLN A 116 4.95 3.59 2.21
CA GLN A 116 4.41 4.67 3.03
C GLN A 116 4.99 5.98 2.49
N PRO A 117 4.26 6.73 1.63
CA PRO A 117 4.85 7.82 0.85
C PRO A 117 5.36 8.99 1.69
N TYR A 118 4.77 9.22 2.86
CA TYR A 118 5.03 10.34 3.77
C TYR A 118 5.71 9.93 5.08
N TYR A 119 6.27 8.73 5.15
CA TYR A 119 7.20 8.44 6.24
C TYR A 119 8.28 9.53 6.32
N ASN A 120 8.58 10.01 7.53
CA ASN A 120 9.48 11.13 7.83
C ASN A 120 9.06 12.53 7.31
N TYR A 121 7.79 12.77 6.93
CA TYR A 121 7.39 14.08 6.40
C TYR A 121 7.50 15.25 7.40
N GLU A 122 7.49 14.97 8.70
CA GLU A 122 7.67 15.97 9.76
C GLU A 122 9.13 16.10 10.25
N ALA A 123 10.05 15.29 9.73
CA ALA A 123 11.45 15.25 10.22
C ALA A 123 12.33 16.40 9.71
N GLY A 124 11.74 17.38 9.01
CA GLY A 124 12.43 18.55 8.46
C GLY A 124 12.67 18.47 6.93
N PRO A 125 13.12 19.59 6.32
CA PRO A 125 13.21 19.72 4.86
C PRO A 125 14.26 18.82 4.20
N ASP A 126 15.31 18.43 4.95
CA ASP A 126 16.39 17.58 4.45
C ASP A 126 16.12 16.07 4.67
N ALA A 127 14.97 15.73 5.27
CA ALA A 127 14.63 14.35 5.54
C ALA A 127 14.28 13.61 4.24
N VAL A 128 14.78 12.37 4.12
CA VAL A 128 14.36 11.48 3.04
C VAL A 128 12.91 11.07 3.27
N LEU A 129 12.05 11.46 2.34
CA LEU A 129 10.62 11.17 2.39
C LEU A 129 10.28 9.77 1.87
N GLY A 130 9.48 9.09 2.67
CA GLY A 130 8.88 7.81 2.34
C GLY A 130 9.77 6.61 2.61
N ARG A 131 9.13 5.45 2.74
CA ARG A 131 9.80 4.15 2.86
C ARG A 131 9.03 3.07 2.13
N THR A 132 9.69 1.96 1.83
CA THR A 132 9.02 0.75 1.32
C THR A 132 9.36 -0.41 2.21
N ILE A 133 8.32 -1.01 2.78
CA ILE A 133 8.34 -2.25 3.54
C ILE A 133 7.97 -3.38 2.58
N TRP A 134 8.56 -4.55 2.73
CA TRP A 134 8.22 -5.73 1.96
C TRP A 134 8.47 -6.99 2.74
N GLY A 135 7.82 -8.08 2.34
CA GLY A 135 8.02 -9.38 2.98
C GLY A 135 7.57 -10.55 2.12
N VAL A 136 8.11 -11.72 2.44
CA VAL A 136 7.78 -13.01 1.83
C VAL A 136 7.77 -14.06 2.93
N LEU A 137 6.74 -14.90 2.96
CA LEU A 137 6.69 -16.02 3.91
C LEU A 137 7.90 -16.94 3.72
N GLY A 138 8.53 -17.32 4.82
CA GLY A 138 9.77 -18.10 4.83
C GLY A 138 11.07 -17.28 4.67
N LEU A 139 10.99 -16.00 4.31
CA LEU A 139 12.14 -15.08 4.30
C LEU A 139 12.09 -14.05 5.44
N GLY A 140 10.91 -13.52 5.73
CA GLY A 140 10.70 -12.46 6.73
C GLY A 140 10.14 -11.18 6.12
N ALA A 141 10.20 -10.10 6.91
CA ALA A 141 9.73 -8.77 6.51
C ALA A 141 10.80 -7.72 6.84
N PHE A 142 10.92 -6.71 5.98
CA PHE A 142 12.05 -5.78 5.96
C PHE A 142 11.58 -4.34 5.71
N GLY A 143 12.42 -3.36 6.04
CA GLY A 143 12.12 -1.92 5.85
C GLY A 143 11.53 -1.22 7.08
N PHE A 144 11.52 -1.89 8.23
CA PHE A 144 11.12 -1.33 9.53
C PHE A 144 11.88 -2.01 10.67
N GLN A 145 11.93 -1.35 11.83
CA GLN A 145 12.40 -1.95 13.07
C GLN A 145 11.22 -2.60 13.78
N LEU A 146 11.25 -3.93 13.93
CA LEU A 146 10.25 -4.64 14.72
C LEU A 146 10.37 -4.22 16.19
N LYS A 147 9.23 -3.88 16.79
CA LYS A 147 9.11 -3.51 18.20
C LYS A 147 7.79 -4.02 18.76
N GLU A 148 7.87 -4.74 19.87
CA GLU A 148 6.68 -5.22 20.58
C GLU A 148 5.95 -4.09 21.30
N VAL A 149 4.66 -4.30 21.56
CA VAL A 149 3.86 -3.40 22.38
C VAL A 149 4.41 -3.37 23.82
N PRO A 150 4.33 -2.23 24.54
CA PRO A 150 4.79 -2.16 25.92
C PRO A 150 4.12 -3.19 26.82
N ALA A 151 4.92 -3.87 27.65
CA ALA A 151 4.40 -4.86 28.59
C ALA A 151 3.34 -4.27 29.53
N GLY A 152 2.30 -5.06 29.83
CA GLY A 152 1.21 -4.66 30.72
C GLY A 152 0.23 -3.64 30.13
N LYS A 153 0.30 -3.35 28.83
CA LYS A 153 -0.67 -2.48 28.14
C LYS A 153 -1.44 -3.24 27.06
N HIS A 154 -2.73 -2.92 26.97
CA HIS A 154 -3.55 -3.26 25.81
C HIS A 154 -3.77 -1.99 25.00
N ILE A 155 -3.17 -1.92 23.81
CA ILE A 155 -3.32 -0.80 22.88
C ILE A 155 -4.13 -1.31 21.70
N ILE A 156 -5.35 -0.80 21.54
CA ILE A 156 -6.27 -1.18 20.46
C ILE A 156 -6.27 -0.04 19.44
N THR A 157 -6.05 -0.39 18.18
CA THR A 157 -6.21 0.54 17.04
C THR A 157 -7.40 0.08 16.21
N THR A 158 -8.20 1.04 15.74
CA THR A 158 -9.38 0.78 14.90
C THR A 158 -9.57 1.92 13.91
N THR A 159 -10.57 1.79 13.04
CA THR A 159 -10.92 2.78 12.04
C THR A 159 -11.19 4.16 12.66
N ARG A 160 -10.66 5.21 12.03
CA ARG A 160 -10.96 6.61 12.35
C ARG A 160 -12.28 7.05 11.71
N SER A 161 -12.45 6.74 10.42
CA SER A 161 -13.47 7.36 9.56
C SER A 161 -14.66 6.45 9.23
N HIS A 162 -14.62 5.17 9.65
CA HIS A 162 -15.66 4.17 9.36
C HIS A 162 -16.17 3.48 10.64
N SER A 163 -16.21 4.21 11.75
CA SER A 163 -16.68 3.67 13.03
C SER A 163 -18.21 3.47 13.04
N ASN A 164 -18.69 2.70 14.00
CA ASN A 164 -20.11 2.49 14.26
C ASN A 164 -20.32 2.24 15.76
N LYS A 165 -21.59 2.15 16.20
CA LYS A 165 -21.93 1.91 17.62
C LYS A 165 -21.22 0.70 18.23
N LEU A 166 -21.06 -0.38 17.46
CA LEU A 166 -20.37 -1.59 17.95
C LEU A 166 -18.90 -1.30 18.31
N VAL A 167 -18.26 -0.36 17.61
CA VAL A 167 -16.86 0.02 17.84
C VAL A 167 -16.74 1.09 18.94
N THR A 168 -17.72 1.98 19.09
CA THR A 168 -17.66 3.11 20.04
C THR A 168 -18.21 2.82 21.43
N ASP A 169 -19.07 1.81 21.57
CA ASP A 169 -19.78 1.52 22.82
C ASP A 169 -19.03 0.53 23.73
N CYS A 170 -17.82 0.09 23.33
CA CYS A 170 -16.88 -0.72 24.11
C CYS A 170 -15.99 0.15 25.02
#